data_AF-X1KX50-F1
#
_entry.id   AF-X1KX50-F1
#
_cell.length_a   1.000
_cell.length_b   1.000
_cell.length_c   1.000
_cell.angle_alpha   90.00
_cell.angle_beta   90.00
_cell.angle_gamma   90.00
#
_symmetry.space_group_name_H-M   'P 1'
#
loop_
_entity.id
_entity.type
_entity.pdbx_description
1 polymer ?
#
loop_
_entity_poly.entity_id
_entity_poly.type
_entity_poly.pdbx_seq_one_letter_code
_entity_poly.pdbx_strand_id
1 'polypeptide(L)'
;YVGRIGIGRVFAGTLKSGANVAVIDRKGDQAVRRIGQLFRFQGLGRVEVDHVDVGDLYAVVGLEKVDIGDTLADVDTPVALSAVAIDEPTLRMTFRFNDSPFSGREGK
;
A
#
# COMPACT_ATOMS: atom_id res chain seq x y z
N TYR A 1 -9.08 14.55 4.01
CA TYR A 1 -7.93 13.85 3.36
C TYR A 1 -8.14 12.36 3.61
N VAL A 2 -8.11 11.51 2.59
CA VAL A 2 -8.52 10.09 2.70
C VAL A 2 -7.49 9.17 3.37
N GLY A 3 -6.32 9.71 3.75
CA GLY A 3 -5.24 8.94 4.37
C GLY A 3 -4.38 8.19 3.34
N ARG A 4 -3.76 7.10 3.77
CA ARG A 4 -2.92 6.26 2.90
C ARG A 4 -3.82 5.48 1.93
N ILE A 5 -3.42 5.45 0.66
CA ILE A 5 -4.11 4.69 -0.40
C ILE A 5 -3.19 3.56 -0.86
N GLY A 6 -3.62 2.32 -0.68
CA GLY A 6 -2.95 1.15 -1.25
C GLY A 6 -3.41 0.93 -2.68
N ILE A 7 -2.49 0.74 -3.63
CA ILE A 7 -2.82 0.44 -5.03
C ILE A 7 -2.22 -0.91 -5.35
N GLY A 8 -3.01 -1.77 -5.98
CA GLY A 8 -2.59 -3.12 -6.31
C GLY A 8 -3.40 -3.72 -7.45
N ARG A 9 -3.08 -4.97 -7.76
CA ARG A 9 -3.78 -5.80 -8.73
C ARG A 9 -4.34 -7.02 -8.03
N VAL A 10 -5.58 -7.41 -8.36
CA VAL A 10 -6.15 -8.67 -7.87
C VAL A 10 -5.55 -9.83 -8.65
N PHE A 11 -4.80 -10.70 -7.99
CA PHE A 11 -4.20 -11.89 -8.61
C PHE A 11 -5.11 -13.12 -8.54
N ALA A 12 -5.93 -13.22 -7.50
CA ALA A 12 -6.89 -14.31 -7.30
C ALA A 12 -8.05 -13.85 -6.44
N GLY A 13 -9.23 -14.46 -6.64
CA GLY A 13 -10.45 -14.15 -5.89
C GLY A 13 -11.05 -12.78 -6.24
N THR A 14 -11.85 -12.25 -5.32
CA THR A 14 -12.55 -10.96 -5.47
C THR A 14 -12.33 -10.15 -4.20
N LEU A 15 -11.90 -8.90 -4.35
CA LEU A 15 -11.73 -7.97 -3.24
C LEU A 15 -13.04 -7.21 -3.02
N LYS A 16 -13.51 -7.06 -1.78
CA LYS A 16 -14.77 -6.39 -1.45
C LYS A 16 -14.58 -5.20 -0.52
N SER A 17 -15.32 -4.13 -0.74
CA SER A 17 -15.39 -3.00 0.17
C SER A 17 -15.93 -3.44 1.54
N GLY A 18 -15.40 -2.90 2.63
CA GLY A 18 -15.83 -3.23 3.99
C GLY A 18 -15.35 -4.60 4.51
N ALA A 19 -14.69 -5.43 3.70
CA ALA A 19 -14.25 -6.77 4.09
C ALA A 19 -12.99 -6.75 4.97
N ASN A 20 -12.84 -7.78 5.79
CA ASN A 20 -11.59 -8.06 6.49
C ASN A 20 -10.67 -8.85 5.55
N VAL A 21 -9.39 -8.49 5.52
CA VAL A 21 -8.35 -9.13 4.73
C VAL A 21 -7.13 -9.37 5.62
N ALA A 22 -6.38 -10.44 5.34
CA ALA A 22 -5.06 -10.64 5.91
C ALA A 22 -4.07 -9.77 5.14
N VAL A 23 -3.37 -8.88 5.84
CA VAL A 23 -2.22 -8.15 5.30
C VAL A 23 -0.98 -8.91 5.69
N ILE A 24 -0.28 -9.46 4.70
CA ILE A 24 0.95 -10.22 4.87
C ILE A 24 2.10 -9.32 4.44
N ASP A 25 3.00 -9.01 5.37
CA ASP A 25 4.15 -8.19 5.06
C ASP A 25 5.27 -9.00 4.37
N ARG A 26 6.34 -8.30 3.97
CA ARG A 26 7.49 -8.90 3.29
C ARG A 26 8.29 -9.89 4.14
N LYS A 27 8.13 -9.86 5.47
CA LYS A 27 8.75 -10.81 6.41
C LYS A 27 7.86 -12.03 6.66
N GLY A 28 6.62 -11.99 6.18
CA GLY A 28 5.61 -13.01 6.39
C GLY A 28 4.74 -12.77 7.63
N ASP A 29 4.93 -11.65 8.34
CA ASP A 29 4.06 -11.29 9.47
C ASP A 29 2.67 -10.93 8.94
N GLN A 30 1.64 -11.44 9.61
CA GLN A 30 0.26 -11.30 9.16
C GLN A 30 -0.57 -10.49 10.17
N ALA A 31 -1.42 -9.62 9.65
CA ALA A 31 -2.37 -8.88 10.46
C ALA A 31 -3.71 -8.74 9.74
N VAL A 32 -4.80 -9.07 10.44
CA VAL A 32 -6.15 -8.84 9.90
C VAL A 32 -6.46 -7.35 9.95
N ARG A 33 -6.94 -6.81 8.82
CA ARG A 33 -7.32 -5.41 8.66
C ARG A 33 -8.61 -5.31 7.86
N ARG A 34 -9.33 -4.21 8.04
CA ARG A 34 -10.59 -3.95 7.32
C ARG A 34 -10.37 -2.95 6.20
N ILE A 35 -10.90 -3.27 5.02
CA ILE A 35 -10.97 -2.34 3.90
C ILE A 35 -12.06 -1.31 4.20
N GLY A 36 -11.74 -0.02 4.12
CA GLY A 36 -12.72 1.06 4.29
C GLY A 36 -13.49 1.30 3.00
N GLN A 37 -12.78 1.75 1.97
CA GLN A 37 -13.35 1.98 0.62
C GLN A 37 -12.50 1.28 -0.43
N LEU A 38 -13.16 0.87 -1.52
CA LEU A 38 -12.56 0.20 -2.65
C LEU A 38 -12.89 0.96 -3.93
N PHE A 39 -11.87 1.16 -4.75
CA PHE A 39 -12.00 1.86 -6.02
C PHE A 39 -11.43 1.00 -7.15
N ARG A 40 -12.08 1.03 -8.30
CA ARG A 40 -11.58 0.47 -9.56
C ARG A 40 -11.06 1.59 -10.44
N PHE A 41 -9.97 1.35 -11.17
CA PHE A 41 -9.48 2.30 -12.17
C PHE A 41 -10.33 2.25 -13.44
N GLN A 42 -10.76 3.41 -13.93
CA GLN A 42 -11.52 3.56 -15.17
C GLN A 42 -11.01 4.79 -15.94
N GLY A 43 -10.38 4.55 -17.10
CA GLY A 43 -9.68 5.60 -17.84
C GLY A 43 -8.55 6.21 -17.01
N LEU A 44 -8.54 7.54 -16.90
CA LEU A 44 -7.60 8.29 -16.05
C LEU A 44 -8.11 8.50 -14.61
N GLY A 45 -9.32 8.03 -14.32
CA GLY A 45 -9.99 8.21 -13.04
C GLY A 45 -10.12 6.92 -12.24
N ARG A 46 -10.82 7.05 -11.11
CA ARG A 46 -11.20 5.93 -10.24
C ARG A 46 -12.68 6.07 -9.90
N VAL A 47 -13.37 4.94 -9.83
CA VAL A 47 -14.78 4.87 -9.41
C VAL A 47 -14.87 4.01 -8.17
N GLU A 48 -15.66 4.44 -7.18
CA GLU A 48 -15.93 3.65 -5.98
C GLU A 48 -16.80 2.44 -6.36
N VAL A 49 -16.43 1.26 -5.87
CA VAL A 49 -17.09 0.00 -6.22
C VAL A 49 -17.21 -0.91 -5.00
N ASP A 50 -18.23 -1.76 -4.99
CA ASP A 50 -18.42 -2.74 -3.91
C ASP A 50 -17.44 -3.91 -3.99
N HIS A 51 -16.99 -4.24 -5.21
CA HIS A 51 -16.04 -5.33 -5.45
C HIS A 51 -15.14 -5.08 -6.67
N VAL A 52 -13.98 -5.74 -6.67
CA VAL A 52 -13.03 -5.79 -7.79
C VAL A 52 -12.58 -7.22 -8.01
N ASP A 53 -12.61 -7.68 -9.27
CA ASP A 53 -12.30 -9.05 -9.65
C ASP A 53 -10.85 -9.23 -10.12
N VAL A 54 -10.47 -10.50 -10.33
CA VAL A 54 -9.15 -10.89 -10.83
C VAL A 54 -8.76 -10.10 -12.07
N GLY A 55 -7.52 -9.62 -12.08
CA GLY A 55 -6.90 -8.95 -13.21
C GLY A 55 -7.05 -7.43 -13.18
N ASP A 56 -8.03 -6.90 -12.46
CA ASP A 56 -8.26 -5.45 -12.33
C ASP A 56 -7.26 -4.78 -11.38
N LEU A 57 -6.98 -3.50 -11.66
CA LEU A 57 -6.29 -2.60 -10.75
C LEU A 57 -7.29 -1.96 -9.78
N TYR A 58 -6.92 -1.94 -8.50
CA TYR A 58 -7.73 -1.36 -7.44
C TYR A 58 -6.96 -0.31 -6.66
N ALA A 59 -7.70 0.58 -5.99
CA ALA A 59 -7.18 1.39 -4.90
C ALA A 59 -8.03 1.16 -3.64
N VAL A 60 -7.38 0.90 -2.51
CA VAL A 60 -8.03 0.71 -1.21
C VAL A 60 -7.68 1.86 -0.27
N VAL A 61 -8.67 2.27 0.50
CA VAL A 61 -8.57 3.33 1.52
C VAL A 61 -9.06 2.78 2.86
N GLY A 62 -8.49 3.27 3.96
CA GLY A 62 -8.87 2.83 5.32
C GLY A 62 -8.06 1.66 5.85
N LEU A 63 -7.03 1.21 5.13
CA LEU A 63 -6.02 0.28 5.61
C LEU A 63 -4.95 1.07 6.38
N GLU A 64 -4.98 0.99 7.72
CA GLU A 64 -4.08 1.75 8.60
C GLU A 64 -2.58 1.53 8.30
N LYS A 65 -2.21 0.30 7.91
CA LYS A 65 -0.83 -0.07 7.63
C LYS A 65 -0.79 -1.02 6.43
N VAL A 66 -0.37 -0.47 5.30
CA VAL A 66 -0.07 -1.19 4.06
C VAL A 66 1.15 -0.54 3.43
N ASP A 67 2.17 -1.34 3.14
CA ASP A 67 3.44 -0.91 2.55
C ASP A 67 3.68 -1.58 1.19
N ILE A 68 4.66 -1.07 0.45
CA ILE A 68 4.97 -1.58 -0.90
C ILE A 68 5.55 -2.99 -0.79
N GLY A 69 4.88 -3.93 -1.43
CA GLY A 69 5.25 -5.34 -1.44
C GLY A 69 4.47 -6.20 -0.44
N ASP A 70 3.57 -5.60 0.34
CA ASP A 70 2.62 -6.36 1.15
C ASP A 70 1.59 -7.08 0.25
N THR A 71 1.10 -8.22 0.72
CA THR A 71 0.03 -8.97 0.06
C THR A 71 -1.27 -8.81 0.85
N LEU A 72 -2.37 -8.47 0.15
CA LEU A 72 -3.72 -8.62 0.69
C LEU A 72 -4.24 -10.00 0.31
N ALA A 73 -4.56 -10.81 1.31
CA ALA A 73 -5.03 -12.18 1.13
C ALA A 73 -6.34 -12.44 1.87
N ASP A 74 -6.96 -13.57 1.53
CA ASP A 74 -8.08 -14.11 2.28
C ASP A 74 -7.70 -14.38 3.75
N VAL A 75 -8.63 -14.17 4.68
CA VAL A 75 -8.37 -14.34 6.12
C VAL A 75 -8.31 -15.81 6.53
N ASP A 76 -9.10 -16.67 5.88
CA ASP A 76 -9.21 -18.08 6.22
C ASP A 76 -8.11 -18.89 5.54
N THR A 77 -7.72 -18.52 4.31
CA THR A 77 -6.63 -19.16 3.56
C THR A 77 -5.63 -18.12 3.04
N PRO A 78 -4.79 -17.54 3.94
CA PRO A 78 -3.83 -16.52 3.55
C PRO A 78 -2.70 -17.09 2.70
N VAL A 79 -2.55 -16.57 1.48
CA VAL A 79 -1.45 -16.91 0.56
C VAL A 79 -0.67 -15.65 0.23
N ALA A 80 0.61 -15.63 0.60
CA ALA A 80 1.50 -14.52 0.28
C ALA A 80 1.93 -14.59 -1.19
N LEU A 81 1.94 -13.43 -1.87
CA LEU A 81 2.53 -13.32 -3.20
C LEU A 81 4.05 -13.24 -3.07
N SER A 82 4.76 -13.68 -4.12
CA SER A 82 6.21 -13.54 -4.16
C SER A 82 6.61 -12.07 -4.04
N ALA A 83 7.47 -11.77 -3.08
CA ALA A 83 7.95 -10.41 -2.86
C ALA A 83 8.68 -9.89 -4.10
N VAL A 84 8.32 -8.68 -4.53
CA VAL A 84 9.06 -7.98 -5.59
C VAL A 84 10.40 -7.52 -5.02
N ALA A 85 11.50 -7.94 -5.63
CA ALA A 85 12.84 -7.45 -5.27
C ALA A 85 12.88 -5.92 -5.45
N ILE A 86 13.21 -5.19 -4.38
CA ILE A 86 13.49 -3.76 -4.47
C ILE A 86 15.00 -3.64 -4.62
N ASP A 87 15.44 -2.99 -5.70
CA ASP A 87 16.85 -2.75 -5.94
C ASP A 87 17.45 -1.88 -4.84
N GLU A 88 18.66 -2.23 -4.41
CA GLU A 88 19.37 -1.46 -3.40
C GLU A 88 19.70 -0.05 -3.93
N PRO A 89 19.68 0.98 -3.05
CA PRO A 89 20.02 2.33 -3.47
C PRO A 89 21.47 2.40 -3.97
N THR A 90 21.65 2.92 -5.18
CA THR A 90 22.96 3.07 -5.83
C THR A 90 23.75 4.28 -5.31
N LEU A 91 23.10 5.20 -4.60
CA LEU A 91 23.69 6.41 -4.05
C LEU A 91 23.38 6.53 -2.56
N ARG A 92 24.39 6.95 -1.79
CA ARG A 92 24.24 7.29 -0.38
C ARG A 92 24.53 8.78 -0.20
N MET A 93 23.60 9.50 0.41
CA MET A 93 23.77 10.90 0.78
C MET A 93 23.44 11.07 2.26
N THR A 94 24.27 11.82 2.97
CA THR A 94 24.06 12.10 4.39
C THR A 94 23.37 13.45 4.54
N PHE A 95 22.14 13.41 5.06
CA PHE A 95 21.43 14.62 5.46
C PHE A 95 21.75 14.94 6.93
N ARG A 96 22.11 16.20 7.21
CA ARG A 96 22.26 16.72 8.56
C ARG A 96 21.57 18.08 8.68
N PHE A 97 21.09 18.39 9.87
CA PHE A 97 20.71 19.77 10.18
C PHE A 97 21.97 20.64 10.14
N ASN A 98 21.83 21.89 9.73
CA ASN A 98 22.91 22.85 9.78
C ASN A 98 23.06 23.36 11.21
N ASP A 99 24.07 22.90 11.94
CA ASP A 99 24.44 23.34 13.28
C ASP A 99 25.57 24.38 13.30
N SER A 100 25.93 24.90 12.12
CA SER A 100 26.93 25.95 12.01
C SER A 100 26.40 27.33 12.43
N PRO A 101 27.27 28.33 12.65
CA PRO A 101 26.89 29.73 12.92
C PRO A 101 26.07 30.42 11.80
N PHE A 102 25.92 29.75 10.65
CA PHE A 102 25.10 30.20 9.52
C PHE A 102 23.71 29.55 9.50
N SER A 103 23.37 28.73 10.50
CA SER A 103 22.03 28.18 10.66
C SER A 103 20.96 29.28 10.68
N GLY A 104 19.84 29.05 9.99
CA GLY A 104 18.70 29.99 9.94
C GLY A 104 18.96 31.28 9.15
N ARG A 105 20.08 31.41 8.43
CA ARG A 105 20.35 32.57 7.56
C ARG A 105 19.74 32.43 6.17
N GLU A 106 19.52 31.21 5.69
CA GLU A 106 18.77 30.89 4.47
C GLU A 106 18.02 29.55 4.63
N GLY A 107 16.90 29.38 3.91
CA GLY A 107 15.97 28.25 4.07
C GLY A 107 14.98 28.47 5.23
N LYS A 108 13.70 28.16 5.02
CA LYS A 108 12.65 28.26 6.05
C LYS A 108 12.47 26.93 6.77
#